data_AF-A0A9D8MKL1-F1
#
_entry.id   AF-A0A9D8MKL1-F1
#
_cell.length_a   1.000
_cell.length_b   1.000
_cell.length_c   1.000
_cell.angle_alpha   90.00
_cell.angle_beta   90.00
_cell.angle_gamma   90.00
#
_symmetry.space_group_name_H-M   'P 1'
#
loop_
_entity.id
_entity.type
_entity.pdbx_description
1 polymer ?
#
loop_
_entity_poly.entity_id
_entity_poly.type
_entity_poly.pdbx_seq_one_letter_code
_entity_poly.pdbx_strand_id
1 'polypeptide(L)'
;MNGKLGRLYEYFMGFLFPNVCQLCNNTAAYREEGYVCEKCRQQRTKISEPFCYVCGIQLNGNFEGIERPLCAQCREMPPYFDWARANSLSEGNVYQAILYYKYSHKVWFEHWLGKLLIETAQTYLDPADWDVIVPVPLHPSRKRKRGYNQAERLGRILSKSLNIPIKEIYRVVNTPAQASLNRV
;
A
#
# COMPACT_ATOMS: atom_id res chain seq x y z
N MET A 1 -4.48 26.79 -32.80
CA MET A 1 -3.36 27.70 -32.45
C MET A 1 -2.61 27.09 -31.26
N ASN A 2 -1.27 27.26 -31.18
CA ASN A 2 -0.39 27.01 -30.01
C ASN A 2 0.60 25.81 -30.03
N GLY A 3 1.17 25.46 -31.19
CA GLY A 3 2.19 24.40 -31.31
C GLY A 3 3.61 24.71 -30.79
N LYS A 4 3.90 25.98 -30.41
CA LYS A 4 5.20 26.41 -29.84
C LYS A 4 5.10 26.81 -28.36
N LEU A 5 4.02 27.48 -27.96
CA LEU A 5 3.79 27.89 -26.57
C LEU A 5 3.57 26.68 -25.64
N GLY A 6 2.83 25.67 -26.10
CA GLY A 6 2.63 24.43 -25.34
C GLY A 6 3.93 23.64 -25.14
N ARG A 7 4.82 23.63 -26.13
CA ARG A 7 6.13 22.97 -26.02
C ARG A 7 7.05 23.67 -25.02
N LEU A 8 7.12 25.00 -25.05
CA LEU A 8 7.91 25.77 -24.07
C LEU A 8 7.39 25.58 -22.64
N TYR A 9 6.06 25.51 -22.47
CA TYR A 9 5.45 25.20 -21.19
C TYR A 9 5.81 23.78 -20.71
N GLU A 10 5.72 22.78 -21.58
CA GLU A 10 6.14 21.40 -21.28
C GLU A 10 7.61 21.31 -20.86
N TYR A 11 8.52 21.98 -21.58
CA TYR A 11 9.94 22.02 -21.22
C TYR A 11 10.20 22.75 -19.88
N PHE A 12 9.53 23.88 -19.66
CA PHE A 12 9.66 24.64 -18.42
C PHE A 12 9.11 23.87 -17.21
N MET A 13 7.95 23.21 -17.38
CA MET A 13 7.36 22.35 -16.38
C MET A 13 8.22 21.10 -16.13
N GLY A 14 8.81 20.51 -17.17
CA GLY A 14 9.75 19.40 -17.06
C GLY A 14 11.07 19.77 -16.37
N PHE A 15 11.49 21.04 -16.44
CA PHE A 15 12.65 21.54 -15.70
C PHE A 15 12.34 21.76 -14.20
N LEU A 16 11.18 22.33 -13.88
CA LEU A 16 10.77 22.58 -12.49
C LEU A 16 10.28 21.32 -11.77
N PHE A 17 9.67 20.39 -12.50
CA PHE A 17 9.11 19.14 -12.01
C PHE A 17 9.63 17.97 -12.84
N PRO A 18 10.93 17.64 -12.71
CA PRO A 18 11.53 16.57 -13.50
C PRO A 18 10.83 15.25 -13.21
N ASN A 19 10.54 14.50 -14.28
CA ASN A 19 10.02 13.13 -14.22
C ASN A 19 11.13 12.19 -13.75
N VAL A 20 11.50 12.29 -12.48
CA VAL A 20 12.58 11.53 -11.86
C VAL A 20 12.02 10.66 -10.74
N CYS A 21 12.58 9.46 -10.62
CA CYS A 21 12.28 8.52 -9.55
C CYS A 21 12.46 9.17 -8.18
N GLN A 22 11.40 9.17 -7.36
CA GLN A 22 11.37 9.79 -6.04
C GLN A 22 11.98 8.92 -4.94
N LEU A 23 12.65 7.82 -5.31
CA LEU A 23 13.42 6.96 -4.41
C LEU A 23 14.92 7.06 -4.70
N CYS A 24 15.34 6.84 -5.96
CA CYS A 24 16.77 6.88 -6.31
C CYS A 24 17.25 8.22 -6.87
N ASN A 25 16.34 9.12 -7.26
CA ASN A 25 16.64 10.43 -7.87
C ASN A 25 17.53 10.40 -9.13
N ASN A 26 17.69 9.25 -9.78
CA ASN A 26 18.66 9.06 -10.86
C ASN A 26 18.05 8.61 -12.21
N THR A 27 16.85 8.01 -12.18
CA THR A 27 16.22 7.44 -13.37
C THR A 27 14.90 8.13 -13.64
N ALA A 28 14.55 8.30 -14.92
CA ALA A 28 13.25 8.82 -15.29
C ALA A 28 12.12 7.93 -14.75
N ALA A 29 11.05 8.56 -14.26
CA ALA A 29 9.85 7.87 -13.80
C ALA A 29 8.64 8.79 -13.93
N TYR A 30 7.49 8.22 -14.27
CA TYR A 30 6.30 8.97 -14.64
C TYR A 30 5.17 8.82 -13.61
N ARG A 31 4.07 9.55 -13.80
CA ARG A 31 3.00 9.66 -12.82
C ARG A 31 2.26 8.33 -12.59
N GLU A 32 1.95 7.61 -13.66
CA GLU A 32 1.31 6.30 -13.68
C GLU A 32 2.16 5.20 -13.04
N GLU A 33 3.44 5.46 -12.90
CA GLU A 33 4.43 4.65 -12.20
C GLU A 33 4.60 5.05 -10.73
N GLY A 34 3.87 6.08 -10.29
CA GLY A 34 4.02 6.70 -8.98
C GLY A 34 5.35 7.43 -8.79
N TYR A 35 5.98 7.85 -9.90
CA TYR A 35 7.35 8.36 -9.95
C TYR A 35 8.36 7.41 -9.28
N VAL A 36 8.23 6.11 -9.51
CA VAL A 36 9.21 5.12 -9.06
C VAL A 36 9.71 4.36 -10.28
N CYS A 37 10.99 4.42 -10.62
CA CYS A 37 11.52 3.72 -11.78
C CYS A 37 11.48 2.19 -11.61
N GLU A 38 11.55 1.45 -12.72
CA GLU A 38 11.45 -0.01 -12.72
C GLU A 38 12.44 -0.69 -11.76
N LYS A 39 13.71 -0.27 -11.77
CA LYS A 39 14.73 -0.80 -10.84
C LYS A 39 14.31 -0.67 -9.38
N CYS A 40 13.78 0.49 -8.98
CA CYS A 40 13.31 0.71 -7.62
C CYS A 40 12.04 -0.10 -7.29
N ARG A 41 11.15 -0.30 -8.27
CA ARG A 41 9.95 -1.16 -8.11
C ARG A 41 10.29 -2.63 -7.94
N GLN A 42 11.33 -3.10 -8.63
CA GLN A 42 11.82 -4.47 -8.57
C GLN A 42 12.62 -4.76 -7.29
N GLN A 43 13.25 -3.74 -6.69
CA GLN A 43 13.90 -3.80 -5.38
C GLN A 43 12.89 -3.86 -4.23
N ARG A 44 12.06 -4.91 -4.24
CA ARG A 44 11.12 -5.25 -3.17
C ARG A 44 11.29 -6.70 -2.78
N THR A 45 11.27 -6.96 -1.48
CA THR A 45 11.22 -8.32 -0.96
C THR A 45 9.76 -8.76 -0.91
N LYS A 46 9.33 -9.51 -1.93
CA LYS A 46 7.97 -10.07 -1.97
C LYS A 46 7.80 -11.07 -0.83
N ILE A 47 6.61 -11.10 -0.24
CA ILE A 47 6.22 -12.20 0.65
C ILE A 47 5.82 -13.37 -0.24
N SER A 48 6.37 -14.55 0.03
CA SER A 48 6.08 -15.79 -0.69
C SER A 48 5.89 -16.93 0.29
N GLU A 49 5.25 -18.01 -0.17
CA GLU A 49 5.09 -19.18 0.69
C GLU A 49 6.44 -19.75 1.14
N PRO A 50 6.54 -20.29 2.37
CA PRO A 50 5.48 -20.36 3.37
C PRO A 50 5.30 -19.04 4.16
N PHE A 51 4.05 -18.60 4.32
CA PHE A 51 3.67 -17.51 5.23
C PHE A 51 2.52 -17.96 6.13
N CYS A 52 2.32 -17.28 7.25
CA CYS A 52 1.25 -17.63 8.18
C CYS A 52 -0.12 -17.48 7.51
N TYR A 53 -0.93 -18.54 7.56
CA TYR A 53 -2.26 -18.56 6.96
C TYR A 53 -3.16 -17.42 7.46
N VAL A 54 -3.07 -17.09 8.76
CA VAL A 54 -3.84 -16.02 9.40
C VAL A 54 -3.21 -14.66 9.17
N CYS A 55 -2.07 -14.32 9.80
CA CYS A 55 -1.56 -12.94 9.73
C CYS A 55 -0.73 -12.60 8.49
N GLY A 56 -0.39 -13.58 7.65
CA GLY A 56 0.39 -13.38 6.43
C GLY A 56 1.88 -13.05 6.66
N ILE A 57 2.41 -13.21 7.88
CA ILE A 57 3.85 -13.01 8.13
C ILE A 57 4.66 -14.11 7.45
N GLN A 58 5.80 -13.74 6.84
CA GLN A 58 6.76 -14.69 6.29
C GLN A 58 7.20 -15.67 7.37
N LEU A 59 7.13 -16.96 7.09
CA LEU A 59 7.61 -18.00 8.00
C LEU A 59 9.03 -18.40 7.63
N ASN A 60 9.83 -18.68 8.66
CA ASN A 60 11.17 -19.24 8.53
C ASN A 60 11.14 -20.68 9.04
N GLY A 61 11.75 -21.60 8.30
CA GLY A 61 11.81 -23.03 8.64
C GLY A 61 11.09 -23.93 7.64
N ASN A 62 11.00 -25.22 7.95
CA ASN A 62 10.35 -26.21 7.10
C ASN A 62 8.86 -26.32 7.44
N PHE A 63 8.00 -26.03 6.45
CA PHE A 63 6.54 -26.18 6.51
C PHE A 63 6.02 -27.04 5.35
N GLU A 64 6.88 -27.86 4.75
CA GLU A 64 6.52 -28.75 3.66
C GLU A 64 5.36 -29.69 4.06
N GLY A 65 4.35 -29.79 3.20
CA GLY A 65 3.15 -30.59 3.45
C GLY A 65 2.14 -29.98 4.43
N ILE A 66 2.39 -28.80 5.00
CA ILE A 66 1.44 -28.11 5.89
C ILE A 66 0.60 -27.13 5.08
N GLU A 67 -0.69 -27.44 4.86
CA GLU A 67 -1.59 -26.58 4.07
C GLU A 67 -1.87 -25.21 4.72
N ARG A 68 -1.97 -25.16 6.05
CA ARG A 68 -2.31 -23.93 6.80
C ARG A 68 -1.28 -23.65 7.89
N PRO A 69 -0.04 -23.25 7.52
CA PRO A 69 1.01 -23.05 8.51
C PRO A 69 0.72 -21.81 9.36
N LEU A 70 0.99 -21.88 10.66
CA LEU A 70 0.74 -20.80 11.62
C LEU A 70 2.04 -20.36 12.29
N CYS A 71 2.20 -19.04 12.46
CA CYS A 71 3.27 -18.50 13.30
C CYS A 71 2.94 -18.71 14.80
N ALA A 72 3.95 -18.65 15.66
CA ALA A 72 3.77 -18.82 17.11
C ALA A 72 2.71 -17.85 17.67
N GLN A 73 2.77 -16.58 17.27
CA GLN A 73 1.83 -15.56 17.75
C GLN A 73 0.37 -15.88 17.40
N CYS A 74 0.08 -16.30 16.17
CA CYS A 74 -1.30 -16.65 15.79
C CYS A 74 -1.80 -17.93 16.45
N ARG A 75 -0.91 -18.84 16.88
CA ARG A 75 -1.29 -20.03 17.64
C ARG A 75 -1.64 -19.70 19.09
N GLU A 76 -0.87 -18.82 19.72
CA GLU A 76 -1.03 -18.45 21.13
C GLU A 76 -2.14 -17.41 21.33
N MET A 77 -2.22 -16.42 20.45
CA MET A 77 -3.17 -15.32 20.52
C MET A 77 -3.76 -15.04 19.14
N PRO A 78 -4.80 -15.79 18.74
CA PRO A 78 -5.48 -15.58 17.47
C PRO A 78 -6.03 -14.15 17.36
N PRO A 79 -5.80 -13.47 16.22
CA PRO A 79 -6.33 -12.13 16.01
C PRO A 79 -7.84 -12.13 15.75
N TYR A 80 -8.48 -10.97 15.87
CA TYR A 80 -9.91 -10.76 15.58
C TYR A 80 -10.23 -10.61 14.08
N PHE A 81 -9.47 -11.26 13.21
CA PHE A 81 -9.69 -11.29 11.76
C PHE A 81 -9.41 -12.69 11.22
N ASP A 82 -10.07 -13.08 10.13
CA ASP A 82 -9.91 -14.41 9.54
C ASP A 82 -8.52 -14.60 8.92
N TRP A 83 -8.09 -13.64 8.11
CA TRP A 83 -6.75 -13.62 7.52
C TRP A 83 -6.31 -12.24 7.01
N ALA A 84 -5.01 -12.10 6.75
CA ALA A 84 -4.38 -10.91 6.15
C ALA A 84 -3.30 -11.30 5.13
N ARG A 85 -3.12 -10.50 4.08
CA ARG A 85 -2.07 -10.66 3.07
C ARG A 85 -1.38 -9.32 2.80
N ALA A 86 -0.08 -9.37 2.53
CA ALA A 86 0.73 -8.22 2.17
C ALA A 86 1.60 -8.55 0.95
N ASN A 87 1.83 -7.55 0.09
CA ASN A 87 2.61 -7.73 -1.13
C ASN A 87 4.11 -7.96 -0.85
N SER A 88 4.64 -7.28 0.15
CA SER A 88 6.07 -7.20 0.42
C SER A 88 6.34 -7.07 1.91
N LEU A 89 7.54 -7.48 2.32
CA LEU A 89 8.04 -7.19 3.66
C LEU A 89 8.11 -5.68 3.90
N SER A 90 7.99 -5.28 5.17
CA SER A 90 8.04 -3.88 5.59
C SER A 90 9.47 -3.34 5.63
N GLU A 91 10.17 -3.42 4.50
CA GLU A 91 11.55 -2.96 4.32
C GLU A 91 11.77 -2.32 2.94
N GLY A 92 12.96 -1.76 2.73
CA GLY A 92 13.40 -1.23 1.44
C GLY A 92 12.50 -0.15 0.85
N ASN A 93 12.41 -0.15 -0.49
CA ASN A 93 11.74 0.89 -1.27
C ASN A 93 10.23 0.95 -1.04
N VAL A 94 9.58 -0.20 -0.84
CA VAL A 94 8.15 -0.26 -0.54
C VAL A 94 7.87 0.39 0.81
N TYR A 95 8.66 0.09 1.83
CA TYR A 95 8.52 0.70 3.15
C TYR A 95 8.75 2.22 3.11
N GLN A 96 9.80 2.67 2.42
CA GLN A 96 10.05 4.10 2.24
C GLN A 96 8.90 4.81 1.51
N ALA A 97 8.38 4.24 0.42
CA ALA A 97 7.22 4.79 -0.29
C ALA A 97 5.99 4.86 0.60
N ILE A 98 5.73 3.83 1.42
CA ILE A 98 4.64 3.85 2.41
C ILE A 98 4.84 4.97 3.42
N LEU A 99 6.06 5.20 3.93
CA LEU A 99 6.35 6.30 4.86
C LEU A 99 6.14 7.67 4.22
N TYR A 100 6.62 7.88 2.99
CA TYR A 100 6.42 9.13 2.24
C TYR A 100 4.95 9.40 1.93
N TYR A 101 4.21 8.36 1.55
CA TYR A 101 2.76 8.42 1.37
C TYR A 101 2.03 8.67 2.70
N LYS A 102 2.54 8.15 3.80
CA LYS A 102 1.96 8.35 5.13
C LYS A 102 2.24 9.74 5.70
N TYR A 103 3.44 10.28 5.55
CA TYR A 103 3.89 11.40 6.39
C TYR A 103 4.40 12.62 5.62
N SER A 104 4.61 12.52 4.31
CA SER A 104 5.25 13.58 3.52
C SER A 104 4.37 14.10 2.39
N HIS A 105 3.06 13.79 2.40
CA HIS A 105 2.09 14.20 1.39
C HIS A 105 2.46 13.80 -0.05
N LYS A 106 3.31 12.77 -0.21
CA LYS A 106 3.79 12.26 -1.50
C LYS A 106 2.72 11.35 -2.13
N VAL A 107 1.56 11.92 -2.42
CA VAL A 107 0.36 11.19 -2.89
C VAL A 107 0.58 10.44 -4.20
N TRP A 108 1.58 10.82 -4.98
CA TRP A 108 1.88 10.15 -6.24
C TRP A 108 2.28 8.68 -6.09
N PHE A 109 2.91 8.29 -4.97
CA PHE A 109 3.23 6.88 -4.67
C PHE A 109 1.98 5.98 -4.67
N GLU A 110 0.78 6.55 -4.54
CA GLU A 110 -0.50 5.86 -4.64
C GLU A 110 -0.64 5.01 -5.91
N HIS A 111 -0.15 5.46 -7.06
CA HIS A 111 -0.26 4.68 -8.30
C HIS A 111 0.51 3.36 -8.19
N TRP A 112 1.72 3.41 -7.63
CA TRP A 112 2.53 2.21 -7.44
C TRP A 112 2.00 1.34 -6.30
N LEU A 113 1.69 1.93 -5.13
CA LEU A 113 1.13 1.20 -3.98
C LEU A 113 -0.23 0.57 -4.29
N GLY A 114 -1.07 1.25 -5.07
CA GLY A 114 -2.35 0.73 -5.56
C GLY A 114 -2.17 -0.47 -6.48
N LYS A 115 -1.18 -0.44 -7.39
CA LYS A 115 -0.83 -1.61 -8.22
C LYS A 115 -0.39 -2.80 -7.37
N LEU A 116 0.48 -2.58 -6.37
CA LEU A 116 0.88 -3.66 -5.45
C LEU A 116 -0.30 -4.25 -4.66
N LEU A 117 -1.25 -3.40 -4.25
CA LEU A 117 -2.46 -3.85 -3.56
C LEU A 117 -3.36 -4.68 -4.48
N ILE A 118 -3.54 -4.25 -5.74
CA ILE A 118 -4.30 -4.99 -6.75
C ILE A 118 -3.62 -6.33 -7.07
N GLU A 119 -2.30 -6.35 -7.26
CA GLU A 119 -1.52 -7.58 -7.50
C GLU A 119 -1.78 -8.62 -6.39
N THR A 120 -1.69 -8.20 -5.12
CA THR A 120 -1.95 -9.08 -3.98
C THR A 120 -3.40 -9.53 -3.93
N ALA A 121 -4.34 -8.61 -4.15
CA ALA A 121 -5.75 -8.93 -4.14
C ALA A 121 -6.12 -9.96 -5.22
N GLN A 122 -5.67 -9.77 -6.46
CA GLN A 122 -5.93 -10.70 -7.57
C GLN A 122 -5.34 -12.09 -7.34
N THR A 123 -4.32 -12.20 -6.48
CA THR A 123 -3.70 -13.49 -6.15
C THR A 123 -4.49 -14.26 -5.08
N TYR A 124 -5.10 -13.55 -4.12
CA TYR A 124 -5.62 -14.16 -2.89
C TYR A 124 -7.12 -13.94 -2.64
N LEU A 125 -7.78 -13.06 -3.39
CA LEU A 125 -9.20 -12.75 -3.24
C LEU A 125 -9.94 -13.22 -4.48
N ASP A 126 -11.03 -13.96 -4.29
CA ASP A 126 -12.10 -14.03 -5.26
C ASP A 126 -13.11 -12.90 -4.96
N PRO A 127 -13.33 -11.94 -5.87
CA PRO A 127 -14.29 -10.86 -5.64
C PRO A 127 -15.71 -11.32 -5.30
N ALA A 128 -16.12 -12.53 -5.72
CA ALA A 128 -17.44 -13.06 -5.43
C ALA A 128 -17.67 -13.38 -3.94
N ASP A 129 -16.59 -13.55 -3.17
CA ASP A 129 -16.64 -13.88 -1.74
C ASP A 129 -16.81 -12.65 -0.82
N TRP A 130 -16.85 -11.42 -1.37
CA TRP A 130 -16.77 -10.20 -0.57
C TRP A 130 -17.86 -9.18 -0.90
N ASP A 131 -18.64 -8.79 0.11
CA ASP A 131 -19.71 -7.81 -0.04
C ASP A 131 -19.23 -6.36 -0.09
N VAL A 132 -18.16 -6.02 0.66
CA VAL A 132 -17.77 -4.62 0.89
C VAL A 132 -16.32 -4.46 1.29
N ILE A 133 -15.68 -3.38 0.82
CA ILE A 133 -14.38 -2.90 1.29
C ILE A 133 -14.59 -1.79 2.32
N VAL A 134 -14.02 -1.97 3.51
CA VAL A 134 -14.07 -0.96 4.59
C VAL A 134 -12.67 -0.43 4.88
N PRO A 135 -12.32 0.79 4.48
CA PRO A 135 -11.02 1.37 4.79
C PRO A 135 -10.92 1.73 6.27
N VAL A 136 -9.80 1.39 6.91
CA VAL A 136 -9.56 1.73 8.32
C VAL A 136 -9.56 3.26 8.48
N PRO A 137 -10.40 3.83 9.37
CA PRO A 137 -10.55 5.28 9.49
C PRO A 137 -9.42 5.93 10.30
N LEU A 138 -9.11 7.17 9.93
CA LEU A 138 -8.33 8.08 10.78
C LEU A 138 -9.25 8.92 11.66
N HIS A 139 -8.84 9.17 12.89
CA HIS A 139 -9.51 10.16 13.75
C HIS A 139 -9.44 11.55 13.09
N PRO A 140 -10.46 12.42 13.18
CA PRO A 140 -10.49 13.71 12.49
C PRO A 140 -9.25 14.59 12.70
N SER A 141 -8.70 14.63 13.92
CA SER A 141 -7.46 15.38 14.20
C SER A 141 -6.26 14.85 13.41
N ARG A 142 -6.13 13.52 13.27
CA ARG A 142 -5.10 12.87 12.46
C ARG A 142 -5.34 13.07 10.97
N LYS A 143 -6.60 13.01 10.52
CA LYS A 143 -6.97 13.32 9.13
C LYS A 143 -6.58 14.76 8.76
N ARG A 144 -6.80 15.73 9.65
CA ARG A 144 -6.34 17.13 9.46
C ARG A 144 -4.82 17.25 9.38
N LYS A 145 -4.07 16.64 10.32
CA LYS A 145 -2.59 16.67 10.30
C LYS A 145 -2.00 16.02 9.05
N ARG A 146 -2.63 14.96 8.57
CA ARG A 146 -2.15 14.12 7.46
C ARG A 146 -2.70 14.52 6.09
N GLY A 147 -3.73 15.37 6.06
CA GLY A 147 -4.44 15.81 4.85
C GLY A 147 -5.44 14.81 4.27
N TYR A 148 -5.20 13.49 4.40
CA TYR A 148 -6.03 12.45 3.79
C TYR A 148 -5.97 11.12 4.54
N ASN A 149 -6.91 10.22 4.23
CA ASN A 149 -6.90 8.83 4.68
C ASN A 149 -6.28 7.93 3.60
N GLN A 150 -5.07 7.43 3.84
CA GLN A 150 -4.35 6.52 2.94
C GLN A 150 -5.15 5.26 2.63
N ALA A 151 -5.78 4.67 3.65
CA ALA A 151 -6.54 3.44 3.49
C ALA A 151 -7.79 3.66 2.63
N GLU A 152 -8.43 4.82 2.77
CA GLU A 152 -9.58 5.20 1.94
C GLU A 152 -9.18 5.30 0.47
N ARG A 153 -8.09 6.02 0.16
CA ARG A 153 -7.67 6.22 -1.23
C ARG A 153 -7.22 4.92 -1.91
N LEU A 154 -6.41 4.11 -1.21
CA LEU A 154 -6.03 2.78 -1.70
C LEU A 154 -7.24 1.84 -1.82
N GLY A 155 -8.17 1.91 -0.85
CA GLY A 155 -9.42 1.15 -0.88
C GLY A 155 -10.29 1.51 -2.09
N ARG A 156 -10.33 2.79 -2.50
CA ARG A 156 -11.04 3.20 -3.72
C ARG A 156 -10.41 2.65 -5.00
N ILE A 157 -9.09 2.52 -5.05
CA ILE A 157 -8.38 1.89 -6.17
C ILE A 157 -8.76 0.40 -6.23
N LEU A 158 -8.72 -0.29 -5.09
CA LEU A 158 -9.08 -1.70 -5.00
C LEU A 158 -10.55 -1.95 -5.37
N SER A 159 -11.45 -1.13 -4.83
CA SER A 159 -12.90 -1.17 -5.12
C SER A 159 -13.19 -1.08 -6.62
N LYS A 160 -12.56 -0.13 -7.32
CA LYS A 160 -12.68 -0.02 -8.77
C LYS A 160 -12.13 -1.24 -9.51
N SER A 161 -11.03 -1.80 -9.02
CA SER A 161 -10.37 -2.94 -9.67
C SER A 161 -11.13 -4.25 -9.51
N LEU A 162 -11.76 -4.48 -8.35
CA LEU A 162 -12.46 -5.73 -8.04
C LEU A 162 -13.98 -5.64 -8.22
N ASN A 163 -14.50 -4.43 -8.50
CA ASN A 163 -15.93 -4.15 -8.52
C ASN A 163 -16.66 -4.49 -7.20
N ILE A 164 -15.98 -4.30 -6.08
CA ILE A 164 -16.56 -4.46 -4.72
C ILE A 164 -16.87 -3.06 -4.18
N PRO A 165 -18.07 -2.79 -3.65
CA PRO A 165 -18.41 -1.46 -3.15
C PRO A 165 -17.55 -1.08 -1.94
N ILE A 166 -17.26 0.21 -1.80
CA ILE A 166 -16.54 0.76 -0.66
C ILE A 166 -17.51 1.43 0.32
N LYS A 167 -17.36 1.15 1.61
CA LYS A 167 -18.14 1.80 2.67
C LYS A 167 -17.21 2.42 3.70
N GLU A 168 -17.27 3.74 3.81
CA GLU A 168 -16.50 4.47 4.81
C GLU A 168 -17.15 4.40 6.19
N ILE A 169 -16.30 4.28 7.21
CA ILE A 169 -16.66 4.36 8.62
C ILE A 169 -15.88 5.51 9.26
N TYR A 170 -16.32 6.00 10.42
CA TYR A 170 -15.65 7.08 11.14
C TYR A 170 -15.11 6.59 12.49
N ARG A 171 -13.93 7.10 12.85
CA ARG A 171 -13.32 6.82 14.15
C ARG A 171 -13.76 7.86 15.16
N VAL A 172 -14.55 7.45 16.15
CA VAL A 172 -15.07 8.31 17.22
C VAL A 172 -14.03 8.58 18.30
N VAL A 173 -13.28 7.55 18.72
CA VAL A 173 -12.30 7.67 19.81
C VAL A 173 -10.90 7.94 19.26
N ASN A 174 -10.21 8.93 19.84
CA ASN A 174 -8.82 9.20 19.50
C ASN A 174 -7.86 8.26 20.26
N THR A 175 -7.78 7.00 19.84
CA THR A 175 -6.83 6.04 20.41
C THR A 175 -5.38 6.38 20.01
N PRO A 176 -4.37 5.98 20.82
CA PRO A 176 -2.96 6.08 20.43
C PRO A 176 -2.69 5.43 19.06
N ALA A 177 -1.58 5.80 18.41
CA ALA A 177 -1.21 5.17 17.15
C ALA A 177 -0.89 3.69 17.41
N GLN A 178 -1.35 2.77 16.55
CA GLN A 178 -1.01 1.34 16.70
C GLN A 178 0.51 1.12 16.74
N ALA A 179 1.29 1.91 16.01
CA ALA A 179 2.74 1.86 16.02
C ALA A 179 3.38 2.24 17.37
N SER A 180 2.64 2.88 18.28
CA SER A 180 3.10 3.20 19.63
C SER A 180 2.58 2.25 20.69
N LEU A 181 1.83 1.21 20.31
CA LEU A 181 1.35 0.19 21.24
C LEU A 181 2.35 -0.96 21.29
N ASN A 182 2.51 -1.56 22.47
CA ASN A 182 3.20 -2.84 22.57
C ASN A 182 2.39 -3.91 21.83
N ARG A 183 3.08 -4.85 21.18
CA ARG A 183 2.42 -6.07 20.73
C ARG A 183 1.99 -6.82 21.99
N VAL A 184 0.68 -7.01 22.14
CA VAL A 184 0.09 -7.92 23.13
C VAL A 184 0.21 -9.34 22.58
#